data_AF-A0A925J8L1-F1
#
_entry.id   AF-A0A925J8L1-F1
#
_cell.length_a   1.000
_cell.length_b   1.000
_cell.length_c   1.000
_cell.angle_alpha   90.00
_cell.angle_beta   90.00
_cell.angle_gamma   90.00
#
_symmetry.space_group_name_H-M   'P 1'
#
loop_
_entity.id
_entity.type
_entity.pdbx_description
1 polymer ?
#
loop_
_entity_poly.entity_id
_entity_poly.type
_entity_poly.pdbx_seq_one_letter_code
_entity_poly.pdbx_strand_id
1 'polypeptide(L)'
;MQKNTFTRQESIVPLGNSHQGVQSAAIMNNRVEALKALSNSLLSELEALRTSEYRDQAEKIDLANEVERFQVDLIRTALLRTGGRQRAAARLLNVKATTLHAKIRRYGLEANVVGSVED
;
A
#
# COMPACT_ATOMS: atom_id res chain seq x y z
N MET A 1 91.46 -2.03 0.46
CA MET A 1 91.17 -1.11 -0.66
C MET A 1 89.97 -1.63 -1.44
N GLN A 2 88.99 -0.75 -1.64
CA GLN A 2 87.82 -0.82 -2.53
C GLN A 2 88.24 -1.11 -4.00
N LYS A 3 87.45 -1.62 -4.95
CA LYS A 3 86.09 -1.27 -5.45
C LYS A 3 85.59 -2.50 -6.28
N ASN A 4 84.39 -3.06 -6.10
CA ASN A 4 83.05 -2.61 -6.51
C ASN A 4 82.85 -2.36 -8.02
N THR A 5 82.01 -3.18 -8.66
CA THR A 5 81.11 -2.96 -9.84
C THR A 5 80.52 -4.31 -10.25
N PHE A 6 79.28 -4.55 -10.69
CA PHE A 6 78.03 -3.81 -10.87
C PHE A 6 76.99 -4.85 -11.37
N THR A 7 75.69 -4.55 -11.33
CA THR A 7 74.53 -5.33 -11.90
C THR A 7 73.99 -6.41 -10.94
N ARG A 8 72.69 -6.51 -10.60
CA ARG A 8 71.44 -6.12 -11.29
C ARG A 8 70.36 -5.85 -10.25
N GLN A 9 69.56 -4.82 -10.48
CA GLN A 9 68.31 -4.54 -9.78
C GLN A 9 67.31 -5.68 -9.99
N GLU A 10 66.76 -6.26 -8.92
CA GLU A 10 65.41 -6.82 -8.97
C GLU A 10 64.55 -6.16 -7.91
N SER A 11 63.69 -5.30 -8.43
CA SER A 11 62.54 -4.67 -7.84
C SER A 11 61.66 -5.71 -7.12
N ILE A 12 61.72 -5.76 -5.80
CA ILE A 12 60.66 -6.39 -5.01
C ILE A 12 59.49 -5.41 -5.01
N VAL A 13 58.56 -5.66 -5.93
CA VAL A 13 57.25 -5.02 -6.03
C VAL A 13 56.50 -5.17 -4.69
N PRO A 14 55.93 -4.08 -4.12
CA PRO A 14 55.10 -4.20 -2.93
C PRO A 14 53.76 -4.85 -3.31
N LEU A 15 53.41 -5.93 -2.61
CA LEU A 15 52.10 -6.58 -2.65
C LEU A 15 51.02 -5.62 -2.10
N GLY A 16 50.58 -4.66 -2.92
CA GLY A 16 49.36 -3.92 -2.70
C GLY A 16 48.24 -4.53 -3.53
N ASN A 17 47.25 -5.18 -2.90
CA ASN A 17 45.85 -5.18 -3.38
C ASN A 17 44.81 -5.95 -2.53
N SER A 18 45.16 -6.64 -1.45
CA SER A 18 44.17 -7.43 -0.68
C SER A 18 43.29 -6.61 0.29
N HIS A 19 43.62 -5.36 0.59
CA HIS A 19 42.82 -4.52 1.50
C HIS A 19 41.60 -3.85 0.86
N GLN A 20 41.61 -3.59 -0.46
CA GLN A 20 40.50 -2.89 -1.12
C GLN A 20 39.25 -3.78 -1.29
N GLY A 21 39.42 -5.07 -1.58
CA GLY A 21 38.31 -6.01 -1.72
C GLY A 21 37.57 -6.30 -0.40
N VAL A 22 38.32 -6.43 0.70
CA VAL A 22 37.75 -6.67 2.04
C VAL A 22 37.00 -5.44 2.55
N GLN A 23 37.51 -4.23 2.31
CA GLN A 23 36.80 -3.01 2.66
C GLN A 23 35.53 -2.81 1.82
N SER A 24 35.55 -3.13 0.52
CA SER A 24 34.35 -3.05 -0.32
C SER A 24 33.25 -4.02 0.13
N ALA A 25 33.61 -5.25 0.51
CA ALA A 25 32.65 -6.23 1.03
C ALA A 25 32.06 -5.80 2.39
N ALA A 26 32.90 -5.26 3.29
CA ALA A 26 32.45 -4.73 4.57
C ALA A 26 31.50 -3.53 4.41
N ILE A 27 31.79 -2.62 3.48
CA ILE A 27 30.92 -1.48 3.17
C ILE A 27 29.59 -1.95 2.57
N MET A 28 29.61 -2.95 1.67
CA MET A 28 28.39 -3.54 1.12
C MET A 28 27.54 -4.20 2.21
N ASN A 29 28.15 -4.94 3.13
CA ASN A 29 27.44 -5.54 4.26
C ASN A 29 26.81 -4.48 5.17
N ASN A 30 27.53 -3.40 5.47
CA ASN A 30 26.98 -2.28 6.25
C ASN A 30 25.79 -1.61 5.55
N ARG A 31 25.85 -1.46 4.22
CA ARG A 31 24.72 -0.94 3.43
C ARG A 31 23.52 -1.87 3.49
N VAL A 32 23.73 -3.18 3.38
CA VAL A 32 22.68 -4.18 3.48
C VAL A 32 22.03 -4.16 4.87
N GLU A 33 22.83 -4.07 5.94
CA GLU A 33 22.32 -3.95 7.30
C GLU A 33 21.55 -2.65 7.53
N ALA A 34 22.04 -1.52 7.00
CA ALA A 34 21.30 -0.25 7.05
C ALA A 34 19.95 -0.34 6.32
N LEU A 35 19.91 -0.99 5.15
CA LEU A 35 18.66 -1.22 4.41
C LEU A 35 17.68 -2.12 5.18
N LYS A 36 18.16 -3.18 5.83
CA LYS A 36 17.32 -4.02 6.68
C LYS A 36 16.75 -3.24 7.85
N ALA A 37 17.58 -2.45 8.53
CA ALA A 37 17.14 -1.62 9.66
C ALA A 37 16.06 -0.61 9.23
N LEU A 38 16.26 0.05 8.08
CA LEU A 38 15.26 0.95 7.50
C LEU A 38 13.97 0.21 7.12
N SER A 39 14.08 -0.94 6.47
CA SER A 39 12.91 -1.76 6.11
C SER A 39 12.11 -2.19 7.33
N ASN A 40 12.77 -2.58 8.42
CA ASN A 40 12.12 -2.97 9.66
C ASN A 40 11.45 -1.77 10.35
N SER A 41 12.10 -0.60 10.32
CA SER A 41 11.52 0.64 10.84
C SER A 41 10.26 1.03 10.08
N LEU A 42 10.29 0.97 8.75
CA LEU A 42 9.13 1.26 7.90
C LEU A 42 8.01 0.25 8.13
N LEU A 43 8.32 -1.04 8.26
CA LEU A 43 7.33 -2.06 8.55
C LEU A 43 6.63 -1.79 9.89
N SER A 44 7.40 -1.43 10.92
CA SER A 44 6.86 -1.09 12.24
C SER A 44 5.99 0.16 12.19
N GLU A 45 6.36 1.18 11.41
CA GLU A 45 5.57 2.39 11.23
C GLU A 45 4.25 2.11 10.49
N LEU A 46 4.27 1.26 9.46
CA LEU A 46 3.06 0.81 8.76
C LEU A 46 2.12 0.00 9.68
N GLU A 47 2.66 -0.86 10.53
CA GLU A 47 1.87 -1.60 11.52
C GLU A 47 1.26 -0.69 12.58
N ALA A 48 2.00 0.34 13.01
CA ALA A 48 1.50 1.37 13.91
C ALA A 48 0.38 2.19 13.26
N LEU A 49 0.52 2.58 11.99
CA LEU A 49 -0.51 3.28 11.23
C LEU A 49 -1.77 2.43 11.07
N ARG A 50 -1.65 1.15 10.70
CA ARG A 50 -2.80 0.21 10.67
C ARG A 50 -3.48 0.13 12.03
N THR A 51 -2.69 -0.01 13.10
CA THR A 51 -3.24 -0.08 14.46
C THR A 51 -3.93 1.23 14.83
N SER A 52 -3.40 2.39 14.43
CA SER A 52 -4.03 3.71 14.59
C SER A 52 -5.34 3.81 13.82
N GLU A 53 -5.39 3.36 12.56
CA GLU A 53 -6.62 3.30 11.75
C GLU A 53 -7.70 2.47 12.47
N TYR A 54 -7.32 1.35 13.10
CA TYR A 54 -8.25 0.56 13.92
C TYR A 54 -8.56 1.17 15.30
N ARG A 55 -7.63 1.93 15.90
CA ARG A 55 -7.82 2.60 17.20
C ARG A 55 -8.70 3.84 17.09
N ASP A 56 -8.57 4.58 16.00
CA ASP A 56 -9.43 5.71 15.66
C ASP A 56 -10.80 5.20 15.16
N GLN A 57 -10.88 4.02 14.52
CA GLN A 57 -12.16 3.33 14.28
C GLN A 57 -12.76 2.66 15.53
N ALA A 58 -11.99 2.52 16.62
CA ALA A 58 -12.51 2.16 17.93
C ALA A 58 -13.19 3.36 18.63
N GLU A 59 -13.34 4.49 17.93
CA GLU A 59 -14.35 5.50 18.23
C GLU A 59 -15.74 4.90 17.98
N LYS A 60 -16.32 4.31 19.03
CA LYS A 60 -17.71 3.83 19.16
C LYS A 60 -18.40 3.51 17.84
N ILE A 61 -18.39 2.24 17.44
CA ILE A 61 -19.21 1.73 16.33
C ILE A 61 -20.68 2.07 16.62
N ASP A 62 -21.21 3.07 15.91
CA ASP A 62 -22.64 3.36 15.90
C ASP A 62 -23.33 2.45 14.89
N LEU A 63 -24.15 1.54 15.40
CA LEU A 63 -24.92 0.60 14.59
C LEU A 63 -25.77 1.32 13.55
N ALA A 64 -26.32 2.49 13.87
CA ALA A 64 -27.16 3.23 12.93
C ALA A 64 -26.36 3.66 11.69
N ASN A 65 -25.15 4.21 11.90
CA ASN A 65 -24.27 4.63 10.82
C ASN A 65 -23.75 3.45 9.99
N GLU A 66 -23.41 2.33 10.63
CA GLU A 66 -22.92 1.15 9.91
C GLU A 66 -24.01 0.50 9.07
N VAL A 67 -25.23 0.37 9.63
CA VAL A 67 -26.39 -0.10 8.88
C VAL A 67 -26.73 0.86 7.73
N GLU A 68 -26.58 2.18 7.93
CA GLU A 68 -26.79 3.17 6.87
C GLU A 68 -25.79 3.00 5.73
N ARG A 69 -24.48 2.87 6.03
CA ARG A 69 -23.44 2.58 5.04
C ARG A 69 -23.74 1.31 4.25
N PHE A 70 -24.02 0.22 4.96
CA PHE A 70 -24.37 -1.06 4.33
C PHE A 70 -25.59 -0.94 3.42
N GLN A 71 -26.63 -0.22 3.86
CA GLN A 71 -27.83 -0.01 3.04
C GLN A 71 -27.54 0.82 1.80
N VAL A 72 -26.69 1.85 1.89
CA VAL A 72 -26.27 2.66 0.74
C VAL A 72 -25.57 1.81 -0.31
N ASP A 73 -24.60 0.99 0.11
CA ASP A 73 -23.84 0.12 -0.81
C ASP A 73 -24.72 -0.95 -1.45
N LEU A 74 -25.66 -1.50 -0.68
CA LEU A 74 -26.62 -2.48 -1.18
C LEU A 74 -27.56 -1.87 -2.24
N ILE A 75 -28.05 -0.65 -2.00
CA ILE A 75 -28.88 0.09 -2.95
C ILE A 75 -28.09 0.44 -4.21
N ARG A 76 -26.86 0.92 -4.06
CA ARG A 76 -25.97 1.24 -5.18
C ARG A 76 -25.73 0.00 -6.06
N THR A 77 -25.39 -1.12 -5.44
CA THR A 77 -25.16 -2.39 -6.14
C THR A 77 -26.41 -2.85 -6.89
N ALA A 78 -27.59 -2.75 -6.28
CA ALA A 78 -28.85 -3.11 -6.94
C ALA A 78 -29.18 -2.20 -8.13
N LEU A 79 -28.90 -0.90 -8.02
CA LEU A 79 -29.06 0.05 -9.12
C LEU A 79 -28.10 -0.26 -10.27
N LEU A 80 -26.81 -0.50 -9.98
CA LEU A 80 -25.83 -0.90 -10.99
C LEU A 80 -26.24 -2.18 -11.73
N ARG A 81 -26.62 -3.22 -10.99
CA ARG A 81 -27.07 -4.51 -11.58
C ARG A 81 -28.34 -4.40 -12.42
N THR A 82 -29.10 -3.33 -12.27
CA THR A 82 -30.36 -3.11 -12.99
C THR A 82 -30.29 -1.96 -14.00
N GLY A 83 -29.09 -1.43 -14.25
CA GLY A 83 -28.88 -0.29 -15.17
C GLY A 83 -29.65 0.96 -14.72
N GLY A 84 -29.69 1.21 -13.41
CA GLY A 84 -30.38 2.35 -12.80
C GLY A 84 -31.90 2.25 -12.74
N ARG A 85 -32.49 1.12 -13.15
CA ARG A 85 -33.95 0.92 -13.11
C ARG A 85 -34.43 0.71 -11.67
N GLN A 86 -34.79 1.79 -10.96
CA GLN A 86 -35.21 1.75 -9.54
C GLN A 86 -36.28 0.69 -9.23
N ARG A 87 -37.29 0.52 -10.10
CA ARG A 87 -38.33 -0.52 -9.91
C ARG A 87 -37.79 -1.95 -10.01
N ALA A 88 -36.75 -2.18 -10.80
CA ALA A 88 -36.08 -3.47 -10.88
C ALA A 88 -35.15 -3.67 -9.69
N ALA A 89 -34.42 -2.63 -9.27
CA ALA A 89 -33.61 -2.65 -8.05
C ALA A 89 -34.44 -2.94 -6.80
N ALA A 90 -35.64 -2.35 -6.69
CA ALA A 90 -36.56 -2.58 -5.58
C ALA A 90 -37.02 -4.06 -5.53
N ARG A 91 -37.31 -4.65 -6.69
CA ARG A 91 -37.62 -6.08 -6.81
C ARG A 91 -36.42 -6.95 -6.43
N LEU A 92 -35.21 -6.57 -6.86
CA LEU A 92 -33.98 -7.30 -6.52
C LEU A 92 -33.68 -7.29 -5.02
N LEU A 93 -33.96 -6.17 -4.34
CA LEU A 93 -33.78 -6.01 -2.89
C LEU A 93 -34.98 -6.48 -2.06
N ASN A 94 -36.04 -6.98 -2.71
CA ASN A 94 -37.29 -7.39 -2.06
C ASN A 94 -37.92 -6.29 -1.17
N VAL A 95 -37.94 -5.06 -1.66
CA VAL A 95 -38.57 -3.90 -0.99
C VAL A 95 -39.58 -3.22 -1.90
N LYS A 96 -40.54 -2.49 -1.30
CA LYS A 96 -41.48 -1.67 -2.08
C LYS A 96 -40.72 -0.59 -2.85
N ALA A 97 -41.15 -0.32 -4.08
CA ALA A 97 -40.54 0.72 -4.92
C ALA A 97 -40.60 2.12 -4.25
N THR A 98 -41.68 2.43 -3.54
CA THR A 98 -41.83 3.68 -2.78
C THR A 98 -40.82 3.80 -1.63
N THR A 99 -40.53 2.68 -0.94
CA THR A 99 -39.51 2.62 0.11
C THR A 99 -38.11 2.82 -0.45
N LEU A 100 -37.79 2.14 -1.56
CA LEU A 100 -36.49 2.32 -2.22
C LEU A 100 -36.32 3.76 -2.70
N HIS A 101 -37.35 4.34 -3.33
CA HIS A 101 -37.32 5.71 -3.81
C HIS A 101 -37.05 6.71 -2.67
N ALA A 102 -37.73 6.56 -1.53
CA ALA A 102 -37.49 7.40 -0.35
C ALA A 102 -36.04 7.25 0.17
N LYS A 103 -35.49 6.04 0.18
CA LYS A 103 -34.11 5.77 0.59
C LYS A 103 -33.08 6.38 -0.37
N ILE A 104 -33.29 6.26 -1.68
CA ILE A 104 -32.42 6.87 -2.71
C ILE A 104 -32.36 8.39 -2.53
N ARG A 105 -33.51 9.04 -2.28
CA ARG A 105 -33.56 10.49 -2.00
C ARG A 105 -32.86 10.85 -0.70
N ARG A 106 -33.09 10.09 0.39
CA ARG A 106 -32.43 10.31 1.68
C ARG A 106 -30.90 10.24 1.57
N TYR A 107 -30.39 9.28 0.80
CA TYR A 107 -28.95 9.03 0.67
C TYR A 107 -28.29 9.78 -0.50
N GLY A 108 -29.03 10.59 -1.26
CA GLY A 108 -28.47 11.37 -2.37
C GLY A 108 -27.97 10.54 -3.55
N LEU A 109 -28.53 9.35 -3.79
CA LEU A 109 -27.99 8.38 -4.77
C LEU A 109 -28.44 8.63 -6.22
N GLU A 110 -29.27 9.65 -6.50
CA GLU A 110 -29.81 9.93 -7.85
C GLU A 110 -28.73 10.40 -8.86
N ALA A 111 -27.67 11.08 -8.41
CA ALA A 111 -26.67 11.67 -9.30
C ALA A 111 -25.58 10.69 -9.78
N ASN A 112 -25.39 9.56 -9.08
CA ASN A 112 -24.24 8.67 -9.28
C ASN A 112 -24.53 7.45 -10.18
N VAL A 113 -25.73 7.35 -10.75
CA VAL A 113 -26.17 6.15 -11.49
C VAL A 113 -25.96 6.29 -13.01
N VAL A 114 -25.55 7.48 -13.48
CA VAL A 114 -25.39 7.81 -14.91
C VAL A 114 -23.96 7.55 -15.43
N GLY A 115 -23.17 6.73 -14.73
CA GLY A 115 -21.83 6.34 -15.16
C GLY A 115 -21.81 4.99 -15.88
N SER A 116 -21.64 5.04 -17.20
CA SER A 116 -21.00 4.00 -18.03
C SER A 116 -21.79 2.71 -18.31
N VAL A 117 -22.62 2.75 -19.34
CA VAL A 117 -22.71 1.63 -20.31
C VAL A 117 -22.65 2.24 -21.71
N GLU A 118 -21.43 2.44 -22.19
CA GLU A 118 -21.13 2.41 -23.63
C GLU A 118 -21.04 0.93 -24.05
N ASP A 119 -21.43 0.69 -25.30
CA ASP A 119 -21.59 -0.56 -26.08
C ASP A 119 -22.95 -1.29 -25.98
#